data_AF-A0A2G6I8P9-F1
#
_entry.id   AF-A0A2G6I8P9-F1
#
_cell.length_a   1.000
_cell.length_b   1.000
_cell.length_c   1.000
_cell.angle_alpha   90.00
_cell.angle_beta   90.00
_cell.angle_gamma   90.00
#
_symmetry.space_group_name_H-M   'P 1'
#
loop_
_entity.id
_entity.type
_entity.pdbx_description
1 polymer ?
#
loop_
_entity_poly.entity_id
_entity_poly.type
_entity_poly.pdbx_seq_one_letter_code
_entity_poly.pdbx_strand_id
1 'polypeptide(L)'
;MLTRLFVFTLALFAALPALADSFWDHNGSLMRLTANGQARSFTYAAPRPGMVEVGVRPGTLFFNGYRDGNLYYGTARVFSDRCGANTFHIEGWLTSETHMVLEGWRPVFRNCRPTSQKVWERLEFTYRYSD
;
A
#
# COMPACT_ATOMS: atom_id res chain seq x y z
N MET A 1 -27.12 -56.89 10.99
CA MET A 1 -26.34 -55.93 10.17
C MET A 1 -26.73 -54.52 10.62
N LEU A 2 -25.90 -53.85 11.43
CA LEU A 2 -26.14 -52.47 11.87
C LEU A 2 -25.30 -51.53 10.99
N THR A 3 -25.96 -50.77 10.14
CA THR A 3 -25.34 -49.76 9.27
C THR A 3 -24.91 -48.58 10.13
N ARG A 4 -23.60 -48.39 10.35
CA ARG A 4 -23.06 -47.20 11.03
C ARG A 4 -23.08 -46.03 10.04
N LEU A 5 -23.98 -45.07 10.25
CA LEU A 5 -23.87 -43.76 9.59
C LEU A 5 -22.63 -43.04 10.12
N PHE A 6 -21.61 -42.90 9.27
CA PHE A 6 -20.53 -41.95 9.50
C PHE A 6 -21.04 -40.55 9.13
N VAL A 7 -21.37 -39.74 10.14
CA VAL A 7 -21.63 -38.31 9.95
C VAL A 7 -20.28 -37.62 9.77
N PHE A 8 -19.93 -37.30 8.52
CA PHE A 8 -18.81 -36.42 8.22
C PHE A 8 -19.25 -34.97 8.49
N THR A 9 -18.99 -34.48 9.70
CA THR A 9 -19.06 -33.04 9.99
C THR A 9 -17.95 -32.33 9.22
N LEU A 10 -18.31 -31.69 8.11
CA LEU A 10 -17.43 -30.82 7.34
C LEU A 10 -17.16 -29.56 8.18
N ALA A 11 -16.03 -29.51 8.88
CA ALA A 11 -15.61 -28.31 9.59
C ALA A 11 -15.25 -27.23 8.56
N LEU A 12 -16.10 -26.22 8.41
CA LEU A 12 -15.85 -25.05 7.57
C LEU A 12 -14.81 -24.18 8.27
N PHE A 13 -13.52 -24.44 8.03
CA PHE A 13 -12.45 -23.55 8.47
C PHE A 13 -12.51 -22.25 7.64
N ALA A 14 -13.18 -21.23 8.18
CA ALA A 14 -13.06 -19.88 7.66
C ALA A 14 -11.61 -19.40 7.88
N ALA A 15 -10.84 -19.27 6.80
CA ALA A 15 -9.50 -18.72 6.86
C ALA A 15 -9.59 -17.25 7.30
N LEU A 16 -9.14 -16.95 8.52
CA LEU A 16 -9.01 -15.57 8.97
C LEU A 16 -7.92 -14.88 8.16
N PRO A 17 -8.13 -13.63 7.71
CA PRO A 17 -7.08 -12.89 7.04
C PRO A 17 -5.89 -12.71 8.00
N ALA A 18 -4.71 -13.15 7.57
CA ALA A 18 -3.48 -12.89 8.32
C ALA A 18 -3.18 -11.39 8.28
N LEU A 19 -3.00 -10.80 9.45
CA LEU A 19 -2.42 -9.47 9.60
C LEU A 19 -0.90 -9.63 9.62
N ALA A 20 -0.22 -8.98 8.68
CA ALA A 20 1.23 -9.00 8.62
C ALA A 20 1.74 -7.59 8.33
N ASP A 21 2.70 -7.14 9.13
CA ASP A 21 3.37 -5.86 8.96
C ASP A 21 4.78 -6.06 8.43
N SER A 22 5.19 -5.17 7.53
CA SER A 22 6.57 -5.10 7.06
C SER A 22 6.98 -3.65 6.82
N PHE A 23 8.28 -3.40 6.92
CA PHE A 23 8.86 -2.07 6.77
C PHE A 23 9.70 -1.98 5.50
N TRP A 24 9.52 -0.88 4.79
CA TRP A 24 10.07 -0.65 3.46
C TRP A 24 10.68 0.75 3.39
N ASP A 25 11.81 0.89 2.72
CA ASP A 25 12.32 2.20 2.32
C ASP A 25 11.57 2.70 1.09
N HIS A 26 11.16 3.95 1.11
CA HIS A 26 10.68 4.69 -0.04
C HIS A 26 11.29 6.09 -0.05
N ASN A 27 12.22 6.35 -0.97
CA ASN A 27 12.89 7.64 -1.11
C ASN A 27 13.44 8.15 0.23
N GLY A 28 14.06 7.27 1.02
CA GLY A 28 14.64 7.60 2.33
C GLY A 28 13.64 7.82 3.47
N SER A 29 12.35 7.56 3.26
CA SER A 29 11.37 7.43 4.35
C SER A 29 11.15 5.96 4.68
N LEU A 30 11.01 5.64 5.96
CA LEU A 30 10.58 4.31 6.38
C LEU A 30 9.06 4.24 6.31
N MET A 31 8.55 3.26 5.58
CA MET A 31 7.13 3.01 5.34
C MET A 31 6.73 1.70 6.02
N ARG A 32 5.56 1.65 6.65
CA ARG A 32 4.94 0.41 7.14
C ARG A 32 3.90 -0.04 6.12
N LEU A 33 4.09 -1.25 5.58
CA LEU A 33 3.07 -1.97 4.84
C LEU A 33 2.28 -2.84 5.81
N THR A 34 0.99 -2.56 5.93
CA THR A 34 0.04 -3.42 6.65
C THR A 34 -0.77 -4.23 5.63
N ALA A 35 -0.78 -5.55 5.82
CA ALA A 35 -1.58 -6.49 5.04
C ALA A 35 -2.79 -6.97 5.85
N ASN A 36 -3.98 -6.91 5.28
CA ASN A 36 -5.20 -7.55 5.82
C ASN A 36 -5.89 -8.30 4.67
N GLY A 37 -5.65 -9.62 4.58
CA GLY A 37 -6.09 -10.42 3.44
C GLY A 37 -5.46 -9.91 2.14
N GLN A 38 -6.29 -9.47 1.19
CA GLN A 38 -5.81 -8.80 -0.04
C GLN A 38 -5.57 -7.30 0.13
N ALA A 39 -6.14 -6.65 1.15
CA ALA A 39 -5.97 -5.22 1.36
C ALA A 39 -4.54 -4.89 1.77
N ARG A 40 -4.00 -3.80 1.24
CA ARG A 40 -2.64 -3.31 1.47
C ARG A 40 -2.68 -1.82 1.78
N SER A 41 -1.93 -1.39 2.79
CA SER A 41 -1.78 0.03 3.10
C SER A 41 -0.33 0.35 3.43
N PHE A 42 0.24 1.36 2.77
CA PHE A 42 1.49 1.97 3.19
C PHE A 42 1.22 3.23 4.01
N THR A 43 1.77 3.27 5.21
CA THR A 43 1.80 4.46 6.07
C THR A 43 3.24 4.88 6.33
N TYR A 44 3.47 6.17 6.60
CA TYR A 44 4.78 6.63 7.04
C TYR A 44 5.07 6.11 8.45
N ALA A 45 6.11 5.30 8.63
CA ALA A 45 6.61 4.95 9.94
C ALA A 45 7.60 6.02 10.45
N ALA A 46 8.56 6.39 9.60
CA ALA A 46 9.49 7.50 9.84
C ALA A 46 9.62 8.34 8.56
N PRO A 47 8.89 9.46 8.44
CA PRO A 47 8.99 10.34 7.28
C PRO A 47 10.35 11.06 7.24
N ARG A 48 10.93 11.17 6.04
CA ARG A 48 12.13 12.01 5.82
C ARG A 48 11.83 13.51 6.07
N PRO A 49 12.85 14.36 6.33
CA PRO A 49 12.65 15.79 6.64
C PRO A 49 11.74 16.54 5.67
N GLY A 50 11.97 16.42 4.35
CA GLY A 50 11.13 17.11 3.35
C GLY A 50 9.66 16.67 3.34
N MET A 51 9.34 15.46 3.82
CA MET A 51 7.93 15.05 4.00
C MET A 51 7.33 15.67 5.27
N VAL A 52 8.13 15.79 6.34
CA VAL A 52 7.71 16.45 7.59
C VAL A 52 7.39 17.92 7.34
N GLU A 53 8.19 18.61 6.52
CA GLU A 53 7.99 20.01 6.12
C GLU A 53 6.64 20.23 5.43
N VAL A 54 6.19 19.30 4.60
CA VAL A 54 4.87 19.36 3.94
C VAL A 54 3.72 18.77 4.78
N GLY A 55 3.94 18.59 6.08
CA GLY A 55 2.91 18.20 7.04
C GLY A 55 2.72 16.69 7.25
N VAL A 56 3.55 15.83 6.64
CA VAL A 56 3.48 14.37 6.89
C VAL A 56 4.00 14.04 8.28
N ARG A 57 3.31 13.13 8.96
CA ARG A 57 3.66 12.62 10.29
C ARG A 57 3.67 11.08 10.31
N PRO A 58 4.28 10.43 11.31
CA PRO A 58 4.10 9.00 11.51
C PRO A 58 2.61 8.61 11.51
N GLY A 59 2.27 7.50 10.85
CA GLY A 59 0.89 7.03 10.63
C GLY A 59 0.16 7.66 9.44
N THR A 60 0.72 8.69 8.80
CA THR A 60 0.10 9.30 7.61
C THR A 60 -0.02 8.26 6.49
N LEU A 61 -1.22 8.12 5.93
CA LEU A 61 -1.50 7.18 4.85
C LEU A 61 -0.89 7.68 3.54
N PHE A 62 0.00 6.88 2.94
CA PHE A 62 0.60 7.14 1.64
C PHE A 62 -0.18 6.44 0.52
N PHE A 63 -0.37 5.13 0.66
CA PHE A 63 -1.06 4.29 -0.32
C PHE A 63 -2.08 3.38 0.37
N ASN A 64 -3.23 3.16 -0.28
CA ASN A 64 -4.15 2.09 0.07
C ASN A 64 -4.67 1.42 -1.19
N GLY A 65 -4.79 0.09 -1.15
CA GLY A 65 -5.16 -0.70 -2.31
C GLY A 65 -5.27 -2.18 -2.00
N TYR A 66 -5.10 -2.98 -3.03
CA TYR A 66 -5.22 -4.43 -2.97
C TYR A 66 -4.02 -5.10 -3.64
N ARG A 67 -3.81 -6.36 -3.27
CA ARG A 67 -2.84 -7.26 -3.87
C ARG A 67 -3.58 -8.44 -4.52
N ASP A 68 -3.21 -8.74 -5.76
CA ASP A 68 -3.60 -9.96 -6.46
C ASP A 68 -2.34 -10.64 -7.04
N GLY A 69 -1.95 -11.79 -6.49
CA GLY A 69 -0.65 -12.40 -6.80
C GLY A 69 0.51 -11.45 -6.50
N ASN A 70 1.25 -11.03 -7.53
CA ASN A 70 2.33 -10.03 -7.39
C ASN A 70 1.90 -8.62 -7.81
N LEU A 71 0.67 -8.44 -8.30
CA LEU A 71 0.12 -7.15 -8.66
C LEU A 71 -0.36 -6.42 -7.41
N TYR A 72 -0.03 -5.13 -7.34
CA TYR A 72 -0.57 -4.17 -6.39
C TYR A 72 -1.27 -3.08 -7.18
N TYR A 73 -2.45 -2.67 -6.74
CA TYR A 73 -3.20 -1.59 -7.38
C TYR A 73 -4.00 -0.83 -6.34
N GLY A 74 -4.14 0.48 -6.53
CA GLY A 74 -4.85 1.29 -5.56
C GLY A 74 -4.67 2.79 -5.76
N THR A 75 -4.63 3.50 -4.65
CA THR A 75 -4.54 4.96 -4.62
C THR A 75 -3.31 5.39 -3.84
N ALA A 76 -2.42 6.13 -4.50
CA ALA A 76 -1.30 6.81 -3.87
C ALA A 76 -1.63 8.28 -3.61
N ARG A 77 -0.83 8.93 -2.75
CA ARG A 77 -0.97 10.33 -2.36
C ARG A 77 0.31 11.10 -2.59
N VAL A 78 0.19 12.33 -3.09
CA VAL A 78 1.23 13.36 -3.01
C VAL A 78 0.81 14.42 -2.01
N PHE A 79 1.79 14.94 -1.27
CA PHE A 79 1.54 15.87 -0.18
C PHE A 79 2.06 17.26 -0.55
N SER A 80 1.29 18.26 -0.16
CA SER A 80 1.64 19.66 -0.24
C SER A 80 1.34 20.32 1.10
N ASP A 81 2.27 21.14 1.55
CA ASP A 81 2.12 22.07 2.68
C ASP A 81 0.86 22.95 2.58
N ARG A 82 0.49 23.37 1.37
CA ARG A 82 -0.65 24.25 1.10
C ARG A 82 -1.93 23.51 0.76
N CYS A 83 -1.84 22.42 0.02
CA CYS A 83 -3.01 21.74 -0.56
C CYS A 83 -3.36 20.41 0.12
N GLY A 84 -2.59 20.01 1.12
CA GLY A 84 -2.76 18.72 1.79
C GLY A 84 -2.42 17.54 0.86
N ALA A 85 -3.11 16.42 1.08
CA ALA A 85 -2.90 15.20 0.30
C ALA A 85 -3.79 15.16 -0.94
N ASN A 86 -3.19 14.94 -2.10
CA ASN A 86 -3.89 14.71 -3.36
C ASN A 86 -3.67 13.28 -3.84
N THR A 87 -4.73 12.64 -4.32
CA THR A 87 -4.73 11.22 -4.67
C THR A 87 -4.65 10.97 -6.17
N PHE A 88 -4.07 9.84 -6.55
CA PHE A 88 -4.07 9.33 -7.93
C PHE A 88 -4.00 7.81 -7.94
N HIS A 89 -4.51 7.21 -9.03
CA HIS A 89 -4.44 5.77 -9.21
C HIS A 89 -3.01 5.34 -9.56
N ILE A 90 -2.59 4.23 -8.99
CA ILE A 90 -1.28 3.64 -9.26
C ILE A 90 -1.40 2.12 -9.19
N GLU A 91 -0.60 1.43 -9.98
CA GLU A 91 -0.50 -0.01 -9.99
C GLU A 91 0.92 -0.47 -10.27
N GLY A 92 1.26 -1.71 -9.97
CA GLY A 92 2.55 -2.26 -10.29
C GLY A 92 2.82 -3.55 -9.55
N TRP A 93 4.07 -3.95 -9.48
CA TRP A 93 4.42 -5.33 -9.17
C TRP A 93 5.50 -5.43 -8.11
N LEU A 94 5.47 -6.54 -7.36
CA LEU A 94 6.67 -7.07 -6.74
C LEU A 94 7.59 -7.58 -7.84
N THR A 95 8.68 -6.86 -8.08
CA THR A 95 9.72 -7.23 -9.06
C THR A 95 10.71 -8.26 -8.49
N SER A 96 10.78 -8.37 -7.17
CA SER A 96 11.40 -9.44 -6.40
C SER A 96 10.70 -9.56 -5.04
N GLU A 97 11.10 -10.52 -4.21
CA GLU A 97 10.62 -10.66 -2.83
C GLU A 97 10.84 -9.40 -1.98
N THR A 98 11.83 -8.57 -2.34
CA THR A 98 12.28 -7.42 -1.55
C THR A 98 12.19 -6.09 -2.29
N HIS A 99 11.64 -6.06 -3.51
CA HIS A 99 11.58 -4.85 -4.33
C HIS A 99 10.24 -4.73 -5.05
N MET A 100 9.52 -3.63 -4.78
CA MET A 100 8.23 -3.33 -5.38
C MET A 100 8.30 -2.01 -6.14
N VAL A 101 7.68 -2.00 -7.32
CA VAL A 101 7.61 -0.84 -8.19
C VAL A 101 6.14 -0.60 -8.55
N LEU A 102 5.65 0.60 -8.26
CA LEU A 102 4.31 1.07 -8.64
C LEU A 102 4.45 2.24 -9.61
N GLU A 103 3.65 2.25 -10.67
CA GLU A 103 3.66 3.28 -11.70
C GLU A 103 2.26 3.75 -12.07
N GLY A 104 2.16 4.99 -12.52
CA GLY A 104 0.88 5.54 -12.94
C GLY A 104 0.95 7.01 -13.30
N TRP A 105 -0.13 7.49 -13.91
CA TRP A 105 -0.25 8.90 -14.29
C TRP A 105 -0.78 9.74 -13.13
N ARG A 106 0.06 10.60 -12.59
CA ARG A 106 -0.33 11.56 -11.55
C ARG A 106 -0.78 12.89 -12.16
N PRO A 107 -1.93 13.46 -11.76
CA PRO A 107 -2.32 14.81 -12.17
C PRO A 107 -1.33 15.86 -11.67
N VAL A 108 -1.07 16.88 -12.48
CA VAL A 108 -0.38 18.10 -12.05
C VAL A 108 -1.41 19.02 -11.40
N PHE A 109 -1.11 19.54 -10.21
CA PHE A 109 -1.99 20.42 -9.46
C PHE A 109 -1.52 21.88 -9.53
N ARG A 110 -2.45 22.82 -9.66
CA ARG A 110 -2.22 24.27 -9.53
C ARG A 110 -3.28 24.86 -8.62
N ASN A 111 -2.87 25.61 -7.60
CA ASN A 111 -3.79 26.18 -6.60
C ASN A 111 -4.78 25.15 -6.05
N CYS A 112 -4.26 23.96 -5.70
CA CYS A 112 -5.02 22.84 -5.13
C CYS A 112 -6.10 22.23 -6.05
N ARG A 113 -6.03 22.50 -7.36
CA ARG A 113 -6.93 21.92 -8.37
C ARG A 113 -6.14 21.11 -9.39
N PRO A 114 -6.63 19.92 -9.80
CA PRO A 114 -5.99 19.16 -10.85
C PRO A 114 -6.09 19.92 -12.18
N THR A 115 -5.03 19.83 -12.98
CA THR A 115 -5.00 20.31 -14.36
C THR A 115 -5.21 19.14 -15.33
N SER A 116 -5.32 19.43 -16.63
CA SER A 116 -5.33 18.39 -17.67
C SER A 116 -3.97 17.71 -17.86
N GLN A 117 -2.88 18.33 -17.38
CA GLN A 117 -1.54 17.75 -17.47
C GLN A 117 -1.36 16.61 -16.47
N LYS A 118 -0.70 15.56 -16.93
CA LYS A 118 -0.32 14.40 -16.13
C LYS A 118 1.18 14.17 -16.29
N VAL A 119 1.80 13.65 -15.23
CA VAL A 119 3.19 13.21 -15.23
C VAL A 119 3.23 11.73 -14.90
N TRP A 120 4.14 11.00 -15.54
CA TRP A 120 4.38 9.61 -15.20
C TRP A 120 5.10 9.56 -13.86
N GLU A 121 4.52 8.86 -12.90
CA GLU A 121 5.07 8.69 -11.56
C GLU A 121 5.52 7.24 -11.41
N ARG A 122 6.71 7.04 -10.85
CA ARG A 122 7.28 5.74 -10.52
C ARG A 122 7.69 5.75 -9.06
N LEU A 123 7.11 4.84 -8.27
CA LEU A 123 7.34 4.71 -6.85
C LEU A 123 8.03 3.38 -6.57
N GLU A 124 9.24 3.45 -6.03
CA GLU A 124 10.02 2.26 -5.68
C GLU A 124 10.04 2.07 -4.17
N PHE A 125 9.92 0.81 -3.76
CA PHE A 125 9.94 0.39 -2.37
C PHE A 125 10.91 -0.77 -2.21
N THR A 126 11.83 -0.64 -1.25
CA THR A 126 12.80 -1.70 -0.92
C THR A 126 12.53 -2.23 0.48
N TYR A 127 12.32 -3.53 0.60
CA TYR A 127 12.08 -4.19 1.88
C TYR A 127 13.24 -3.97 2.86
N ARG A 128 12.93 -3.84 4.15
CA ARG A 128 13.90 -3.67 5.23
C ARG A 128 13.79 -4.81 6.25
N TYR A 129 12.62 -4.97 6.87
CA TYR A 129 12.37 -6.00 7.89
C TYR A 129 10.85 -6.18 8.11
N SER A 130 10.45 -7.21 8.86
CA SER A 130 9.07 -7.48 9.27
C SER A 130 8.99 -7.64 10.79
N ASP A 131 7.83 -7.35 11.37
CA ASP A 131 7.52 -7.61 12.79
C ASP A 131 6.85 -8.98 12.97
#